data_AF-A0A1C4MNJ8-F1
#
_entry.id   AF-A0A1C4MNJ8-F1
#
_cell.length_a   1.000
_cell.length_b   1.000
_cell.length_c   1.000
_cell.angle_alpha   90.00
_cell.angle_beta   90.00
_cell.angle_gamma   90.00
#
_symmetry.space_group_name_H-M   'P 1'
#
loop_
_entity.id
_entity.type
_entity.pdbx_description
1 polymer ?
#
loop_
_entity_poly.entity_id
_entity_poly.type
_entity_poly.pdbx_seq_one_letter_code
_entity_poly.pdbx_strand_id
1 'polypeptide(L)'
;MPMVVVDERDRLKESRDKRVRWRAGYSLAVLDRLLDSNERLGRVKVEVLFDNPGHVRLPDEGDEMVDRALAVHTIVAGSVQLVTYDTGMSMRAKWANLPVLKLRTDAGTGPGPETR
;
A
#
# COMPACT_ATOMS: atom_id res chain seq x y z
N MET A 1 -5.20 -0.09 4.08
CA MET A 1 -4.23 -0.67 3.15
C MET A 1 -4.69 -2.07 2.78
N PRO A 2 -4.88 -2.39 1.49
CA PRO A 2 -5.29 -3.73 1.05
C PRO A 2 -4.28 -4.82 1.43
N MET A 3 -4.75 -6.04 1.73
CA MET A 3 -3.88 -7.17 2.06
C MET A 3 -2.89 -7.52 0.94
N VAL A 4 -3.28 -7.38 -0.33
CA VAL A 4 -2.38 -7.59 -1.48
C VAL A 4 -1.08 -6.75 -1.40
N VAL A 5 -1.13 -5.55 -0.81
CA VAL A 5 0.07 -4.72 -0.62
C VAL A 5 0.97 -5.30 0.48
N VAL A 6 0.40 -5.88 1.52
CA VAL A 6 1.15 -6.56 2.59
C VAL A 6 1.83 -7.80 2.03
N ASP A 7 1.09 -8.61 1.28
CA ASP A 7 1.59 -9.84 0.65
C ASP A 7 2.75 -9.55 -0.30
N GLU A 8 2.62 -8.53 -1.16
CA GLU A 8 3.70 -8.16 -2.09
C GLU A 8 4.93 -7.65 -1.35
N ARG A 9 4.75 -6.86 -0.27
CA ARG A 9 5.87 -6.44 0.57
C ARG A 9 6.52 -7.62 1.27
N ASP A 10 5.76 -8.62 1.71
CA ASP A 10 6.34 -9.77 2.38
C ASP A 10 7.17 -10.61 1.40
N ARG A 11 6.65 -10.84 0.18
CA ARG A 11 7.39 -11.48 -0.91
C ARG A 11 8.70 -10.76 -1.23
N LEU A 12 8.71 -9.42 -1.24
CA LEU A 12 9.92 -8.63 -1.50
C LEU A 12 11.01 -8.78 -0.43
N LYS A 13 10.73 -9.36 0.74
CA LYS A 13 11.78 -9.73 1.71
C LYS A 13 12.70 -10.85 1.19
N GLU A 14 12.29 -11.57 0.16
CA GLU A 14 13.12 -12.59 -0.50
C GLU A 14 13.92 -12.03 -1.68
N SER A 15 13.79 -10.72 -1.98
CA SER A 15 14.50 -10.09 -3.08
C SER A 15 16.02 -10.20 -2.92
N ARG A 16 16.71 -10.45 -4.04
CA ARG A 16 18.19 -10.46 -4.11
C ARG A 16 18.77 -9.05 -3.93
N ASP A 17 18.03 -8.01 -4.29
CA ASP A 17 18.42 -6.62 -4.06
C ASP A 17 18.33 -6.30 -2.57
N LYS A 18 19.49 -6.01 -1.96
CA LYS A 18 19.62 -5.70 -0.53
C LYS A 18 18.74 -4.52 -0.11
N ARG A 19 18.66 -3.47 -0.95
CA ARG A 19 17.89 -2.27 -0.64
C ARG A 19 16.39 -2.56 -0.72
N VAL A 20 15.95 -3.29 -1.75
CA VAL A 20 14.53 -3.69 -1.88
C VAL A 20 14.10 -4.54 -0.68
N ARG A 21 14.87 -5.59 -0.38
CA ARG A 21 14.61 -6.48 0.76
C ARG A 21 14.57 -5.73 2.09
N TRP A 22 15.54 -4.86 2.34
CA TRP A 22 15.56 -4.06 3.56
C TRP A 22 14.34 -3.15 3.68
N ARG A 23 14.00 -2.42 2.60
CA ARG A 23 12.84 -1.52 2.59
C ARG A 23 11.53 -2.27 2.82
N ALA A 24 11.38 -3.45 2.22
CA ALA A 24 10.22 -4.31 2.41
C ALA A 24 10.07 -4.74 3.88
N GLY A 25 11.13 -5.28 4.48
CA GLY A 25 11.13 -5.68 5.89
C GLY A 25 10.92 -4.50 6.85
N TYR A 26 11.59 -3.37 6.60
CA TYR A 26 11.43 -2.17 7.43
C TYR A 26 10.01 -1.60 7.37
N SER A 27 9.42 -1.48 6.16
CA SER A 27 8.05 -1.00 6.00
C SER A 27 7.02 -1.91 6.69
N LEU A 28 7.18 -3.23 6.60
CA LEU A 28 6.31 -4.17 7.31
C LEU A 28 6.48 -4.09 8.83
N ALA A 29 7.71 -3.95 9.34
CA ALA A 29 7.94 -3.76 10.77
C ALA A 29 7.34 -2.46 11.31
N VAL A 30 7.34 -1.38 10.52
CA VAL A 30 6.64 -0.14 10.89
C VAL A 30 5.12 -0.36 10.90
N LEU A 31 4.58 -1.01 9.86
CA LEU A 31 3.15 -1.32 9.80
C LEU A 31 2.69 -2.16 11.00
N ASP A 32 3.40 -3.24 11.29
CA ASP A 32 3.14 -4.18 12.39
C ASP A 32 3.05 -3.46 13.74
N ARG A 33 4.04 -2.60 14.03
CA ARG A 33 4.01 -1.74 15.22
C ARG A 33 2.78 -0.84 15.27
N LEU A 34 2.44 -0.16 14.17
CA LEU A 34 1.27 0.73 14.13
C LEU A 34 -0.07 0.00 14.34
N LEU A 35 -0.12 -1.28 13.98
CA LEU A 35 -1.30 -2.12 14.22
C LEU A 35 -1.35 -2.63 15.66
N ASP A 36 -0.21 -3.02 16.23
CA ASP A 36 -0.10 -3.62 17.56
C ASP A 36 -0.22 -2.60 18.70
N SER A 37 0.49 -1.48 18.60
CA SER A 37 0.67 -0.58 19.75
C SER A 37 -0.47 0.43 19.92
N ASN A 38 -1.44 0.44 19.00
CA ASN A 38 -2.37 1.58 18.84
C ASN A 38 -1.59 2.92 18.71
N GLU A 39 -0.27 2.89 18.45
CA GLU A 39 0.53 4.09 18.24
C GLU A 39 0.06 4.73 16.96
N ARG A 40 -0.28 6.00 17.09
CA ARG A 40 -0.63 6.82 15.94
C ARG A 40 0.64 7.50 15.48
N LEU A 41 0.92 7.46 14.17
CA LEU A 41 1.79 8.46 13.54
C LEU A 41 1.05 9.81 13.60
N GLY A 42 1.09 10.46 14.76
CA GLY A 42 0.29 11.66 15.05
C GLY A 42 -1.21 11.38 15.10
N ARG A 43 -1.95 11.84 14.08
CA ARG A 43 -3.42 11.66 13.97
C ARG A 43 -3.84 10.57 12.99
N VAL A 44 -2.87 9.84 12.41
CA VAL A 44 -3.14 8.84 11.38
C VAL A 44 -3.56 7.52 12.02
N LYS A 45 -4.70 6.97 11.59
CA LYS A 45 -5.10 5.58 11.84
C LYS A 45 -4.72 4.76 10.62
N VAL A 46 -4.03 3.64 10.83
CA VAL A 46 -3.72 2.68 9.77
C VAL A 46 -4.58 1.44 10.00
N GLU A 47 -5.21 0.97 8.94
CA GLU A 47 -5.99 -0.27 8.95
C GLU A 47 -5.55 -1.14 7.77
N VAL A 48 -5.51 -2.46 7.98
CA VAL A 48 -5.35 -3.44 6.91
C VAL A 48 -6.73 -3.95 6.50
N LEU A 49 -7.01 -3.91 5.20
CA LEU A 49 -8.25 -4.40 4.62
C LEU A 49 -8.03 -5.85 4.19
N PHE A 50 -8.37 -6.78 5.07
CA PHE A 50 -8.33 -8.21 4.81
C PHE A 50 -9.29 -8.60 3.69
N ASP A 51 -8.98 -9.69 3.03
CA ASP A 51 -9.84 -10.21 1.98
C ASP A 51 -11.09 -10.83 2.55
N ASN A 52 -12.19 -10.61 1.86
CA ASN A 52 -13.44 -11.24 2.25
C ASN A 52 -13.34 -12.75 1.99
N PRO A 53 -14.03 -13.59 2.78
CA PRO A 53 -14.17 -15.01 2.44
C PRO A 53 -14.69 -15.18 1.01
N GLY A 54 -14.00 -15.99 0.20
CA GLY A 54 -14.32 -16.21 -1.22
C GLY A 54 -13.71 -15.19 -2.18
N HIS A 55 -12.90 -14.24 -1.70
CA HIS A 55 -12.13 -13.33 -2.56
C HIS A 55 -11.15 -14.10 -3.44
N VAL A 56 -11.10 -13.74 -4.72
CA VAL A 56 -10.14 -14.26 -5.68
C VAL A 56 -9.25 -13.10 -6.12
N ARG A 57 -7.93 -13.26 -5.92
CA ARG A 57 -6.93 -12.28 -6.35
C ARG A 57 -7.04 -12.03 -7.85
N LEU A 58 -6.94 -10.76 -8.25
CA LEU A 58 -6.86 -10.43 -9.68
C LEU A 58 -5.45 -10.74 -10.20
N PRO A 59 -5.29 -11.00 -11.51
CA PRO A 59 -3.97 -11.26 -12.09
C PRO A 59 -2.99 -10.07 -11.95
N ASP A 60 -3.51 -8.84 -11.95
CA ASP A 60 -2.75 -7.61 -11.76
C ASP A 60 -3.07 -7.02 -10.38
N GLU A 61 -2.06 -6.95 -9.52
CA GLU A 61 -2.18 -6.40 -8.16
C GLU A 61 -2.63 -4.92 -8.20
N GLY A 62 -2.31 -4.20 -9.28
CA GLY A 62 -2.71 -2.81 -9.47
C GLY A 62 -4.20 -2.65 -9.74
N ASP A 63 -4.77 -3.51 -10.59
CA ASP A 63 -6.22 -3.61 -10.80
C ASP A 63 -6.93 -3.94 -9.48
N GLU A 64 -6.40 -4.90 -8.72
CA GLU A 64 -6.96 -5.26 -7.41
C GLU A 64 -6.93 -4.09 -6.42
N MET A 65 -5.82 -3.34 -6.37
CA MET A 65 -5.73 -2.16 -5.51
C MET A 65 -6.77 -1.09 -5.86
N VAL A 66 -7.04 -0.87 -7.15
CA VAL A 66 -8.07 0.08 -7.60
C VAL A 66 -9.46 -0.42 -7.23
N ASP A 67 -9.77 -1.69 -7.46
CA ASP A 67 -11.07 -2.29 -7.10
C ASP A 67 -11.33 -2.23 -5.59
N ARG A 68 -10.32 -2.54 -4.77
CA ARG A 68 -10.45 -2.47 -3.31
C ARG A 68 -10.64 -1.02 -2.83
N ALA A 69 -9.95 -0.06 -3.45
CA ALA A 69 -10.12 1.35 -3.11
C ALA A 69 -11.50 1.88 -3.54
N LEU A 70 -12.02 1.45 -4.69
CA LEU A 70 -13.36 1.78 -5.16
C LEU A 70 -14.43 1.20 -4.22
N ALA A 71 -14.30 -0.06 -3.80
CA ALA A 71 -15.21 -0.66 -2.83
C ALA A 71 -15.29 0.16 -1.53
N VAL A 72 -14.14 0.58 -0.98
CA VAL A 72 -14.11 1.46 0.20
C VAL A 72 -14.76 2.81 -0.10
N HIS A 73 -14.48 3.41 -1.26
CA HIS A 73 -15.08 4.67 -1.68
C HIS A 73 -16.62 4.62 -1.72
N THR A 74 -17.21 3.49 -2.11
CA THR A 74 -18.67 3.33 -2.16
C THR A 74 -19.35 3.21 -0.79
N ILE A 75 -18.62 2.79 0.24
CA ILE A 75 -19.18 2.49 1.56
C ILE A 75 -18.93 3.65 2.56
N VAL A 76 -17.83 4.38 2.38
CA VAL A 76 -17.42 5.44 3.31
C VAL A 76 -18.16 6.74 3.00
N ALA A 77 -18.76 7.36 4.02
CA ALA A 77 -19.44 8.66 3.90
C ALA A 77 -18.47 9.86 3.71
N GLY A 78 -17.17 9.65 3.88
CA GLY A 78 -16.12 10.65 3.74
C GLY A 78 -15.35 10.57 2.42
N SER A 79 -14.31 11.40 2.29
CA SER A 79 -13.43 11.36 1.12
C SER A 79 -12.48 10.16 1.18
N VAL A 80 -12.37 9.47 0.04
CA VAL A 80 -11.39 8.40 -0.19
C VAL A 80 -10.48 8.84 -1.31
N GLN A 81 -9.16 8.66 -1.13
CA GLN A 81 -8.16 9.00 -2.13
C GLN A 81 -7.15 7.85 -2.26
N LEU A 82 -6.97 7.35 -3.47
CA LEU A 82 -5.88 6.42 -3.78
C LEU A 82 -4.57 7.17 -3.88
N VAL A 83 -3.52 6.67 -3.23
CA VAL A 83 -2.17 7.25 -3.30
C VAL A 83 -1.25 6.26 -4.00
N THR A 84 -0.58 6.70 -5.06
CA THR A 84 0.29 5.83 -5.85
C THR A 84 1.42 6.59 -6.54
N TYR A 85 2.54 5.89 -6.78
CA TYR A 85 3.60 6.34 -7.68
C TYR A 85 3.43 5.77 -9.10
N ASP A 86 2.63 4.70 -9.25
CA ASP A 86 2.51 4.00 -10.52
C ASP A 86 1.63 4.76 -11.52
N THR A 87 2.09 4.86 -12.76
CA THR A 87 1.36 5.56 -13.82
C THR A 87 0.14 4.79 -14.26
N GLY A 88 0.24 3.46 -14.40
CA GLY A 88 -0.86 2.62 -14.84
C GLY A 88 -2.01 2.64 -13.84
N MET A 89 -1.72 2.42 -12.55
CA MET A 89 -2.67 2.51 -11.45
C MET A 89 -3.32 3.90 -11.36
N SER A 90 -2.55 4.98 -11.55
CA SER A 90 -3.13 6.33 -11.58
C SER A 90 -4.11 6.52 -12.75
N MET A 91 -3.81 5.96 -13.92
CA MET A 91 -4.72 6.00 -15.08
C MET A 91 -5.98 5.18 -14.85
N ARG A 92 -5.84 3.95 -14.32
CA ARG A 92 -6.96 3.06 -13.96
C ARG A 92 -7.89 3.69 -12.92
N ALA A 93 -7.34 4.29 -11.88
CA ALA A 93 -8.12 4.97 -10.86
C ALA A 93 -8.94 6.14 -11.44
N LYS A 94 -8.32 6.94 -12.32
CA LYS A 94 -9.04 8.02 -13.03
C LYS A 94 -10.15 7.48 -13.92
N TRP A 95 -9.89 6.38 -14.64
CA TRP A 95 -10.90 5.72 -15.47
C TRP A 95 -12.10 5.24 -14.64
N ALA A 96 -11.84 4.75 -13.43
CA ALA A 96 -12.86 4.32 -12.48
C ALA A 96 -13.53 5.48 -11.69
N ASN A 97 -13.26 6.75 -12.03
CA ASN A 97 -13.69 7.94 -11.28
C ASN A 97 -13.29 7.94 -9.79
N LEU A 98 -12.23 7.22 -9.43
CA LEU A 98 -11.70 7.20 -8.07
C LEU A 98 -10.73 8.38 -7.87
N PRO A 99 -10.90 9.21 -6.82
CA PRO A 99 -9.95 10.28 -6.53
C PRO A 99 -8.54 9.71 -6.30
N VAL A 100 -7.55 10.23 -7.02
CA VAL A 100 -6.17 9.74 -6.97
C VAL A 100 -5.15 10.86 -6.79
N LEU A 101 -4.24 10.66 -5.85
CA LEU A 101 -3.02 11.44 -5.69
C LEU A 101 -1.85 10.65 -6.28
N LYS A 102 -1.45 11.03 -7.51
CA LYS A 102 -0.21 10.52 -8.10
C LYS A 102 0.95 11.28 -7.49
N LEU A 103 1.71 10.60 -6.63
CA LEU A 103 2.91 11.16 -6.06
C LEU A 103 3.97 11.31 -7.16
N ARG A 104 4.62 12.47 -7.17
CA ARG A 104 5.76 12.78 -8.02
C ARG A 104 6.95 12.94 -7.08
N THR A 105 8.10 12.43 -7.47
CA THR A 105 9.41 12.59 -6.80
C THR A 105 9.83 11.51 -5.77
N ASP A 106 11.14 11.28 -5.78
CA ASP A 106 12.17 10.69 -4.89
C ASP A 106 11.84 9.68 -3.77
N ALA A 107 10.62 9.20 -3.55
CA ALA A 107 10.33 8.36 -2.38
C ALA A 107 11.18 7.07 -2.34
N GLY A 108 12.14 7.07 -1.42
CA GLY A 108 13.14 6.01 -1.29
C GLY A 108 14.57 6.37 -1.59
N THR A 109 14.85 7.61 -1.96
CA THR A 109 16.21 8.15 -2.11
C THR A 109 16.86 8.54 -0.79
N GLY A 110 16.11 8.52 0.33
CA GLY A 110 16.69 8.67 1.66
C GLY A 110 17.80 7.63 1.91
N PRO A 111 18.84 7.97 2.70
CA PRO A 111 19.89 7.03 3.03
C PRO A 111 19.27 5.78 3.66
N GLY A 112 19.63 4.60 3.15
CA GLY A 112 19.43 3.36 3.89
C GLY A 112 20.28 3.40 5.16
N PRO A 113 19.95 2.66 6.22
CA PRO A 113 20.80 2.59 7.40
C PRO A 113 22.20 2.11 7.00
N GLU A 114 23.22 2.68 7.64
CA GLU A 114 24.60 2.28 7.42
C GLU A 114 24.73 0.76 7.58
N THR A 115 25.33 0.12 6.58
CA THR A 115 25.65 -1.31 6.62
C THR A 115 26.56 -1.55 7.81
N ARG A 116 26.01 -2.16 8.87
CA ARG A 116 26.77 -2.60 10.03
C ARG A 116 27.38 -3.97 9.78
#